data_AF-A0A942E2U1-F1
#
_entry.id   AF-A0A942E2U1-F1
#
_cell.length_a   1.000
_cell.length_b   1.000
_cell.length_c   1.000
_cell.angle_alpha   90.00
_cell.angle_beta   90.00
_cell.angle_gamma   90.00
#
_symmetry.space_group_name_H-M   'P 1'
#
loop_
_entity.id
_entity.type
_entity.pdbx_description
1 polymer ?
#
loop_
_entity_poly.entity_id
_entity_poly.type
_entity_poly.pdbx_seq_one_letter_code
_entity_poly.pdbx_strand_id
1 'polypeptide(L)'
;MSPDWISALGNLMTGLAAIVAGWAGVRGLNAWRTEMVGRRKTELAEEVLAGFYRARDILAWARFPASHEADDGEDDRPGAGAEDEELERSEIFTPVDRLTKESQVFSELRASRYRFMAYFGEEAAQPFEEIQAIHSEVIDSAHNLIRTYGQEPTGPEEARRNQWEATIGWGEGDGDTLRKRLDLAVKAIEQTCRPLIDERHKTRHNGAV
;
A
#
# COMPACT_ATOMS: atom_id res chain seq x y z
N MET A 1 -2.16 -16.30 77.67
CA MET A 1 -2.75 -15.86 76.38
C MET A 1 -2.07 -16.67 75.29
N SER A 2 -2.78 -17.62 74.69
CA SER A 2 -2.15 -18.61 73.80
C SER A 2 -1.68 -17.96 72.48
N PRO A 3 -0.58 -18.43 71.89
CA PRO A 3 0.00 -17.92 70.63
C PRO A 3 -0.79 -18.26 69.35
N ASP A 4 -1.96 -18.90 69.45
CA ASP A 4 -2.76 -19.39 68.31
C ASP A 4 -3.30 -18.29 67.40
N TRP A 5 -3.47 -17.07 67.94
CA TRP A 5 -3.92 -15.93 67.14
C TRP A 5 -2.81 -15.41 66.20
N ILE A 6 -1.53 -15.62 66.54
CA ILE A 6 -0.39 -15.18 65.73
C ILE A 6 -0.25 -16.06 64.47
N SER A 7 -0.43 -17.38 64.62
CA SER A 7 -0.40 -18.31 63.49
C SER A 7 -1.63 -18.13 62.58
N ALA A 8 -2.81 -17.89 63.16
CA ALA A 8 -4.01 -17.55 62.40
C ALA A 8 -3.84 -16.26 61.56
N LEU A 9 -3.24 -15.22 62.15
CA LEU A 9 -2.92 -13.98 61.45
C LEU A 9 -1.90 -14.21 60.32
N GLY A 10 -0.85 -15.00 60.57
CA GLY A 10 0.14 -15.35 59.56
C GLY A 10 -0.47 -16.05 58.34
N ASN A 11 -1.38 -17.02 58.56
CA ASN A 11 -2.07 -17.71 57.47
C ASN A 11 -2.98 -16.78 56.67
N LEU A 12 -3.68 -15.86 57.33
CA LEU A 12 -4.51 -14.86 56.67
C LEU A 12 -3.68 -13.92 55.78
N MET A 13 -2.52 -13.47 56.26
CA MET A 13 -1.60 -12.63 55.48
C MET A 13 -1.02 -13.38 54.28
N THR A 14 -0.64 -14.65 54.42
CA THR A 14 -0.19 -15.48 53.30
C THR A 14 -1.29 -15.68 52.26
N GLY A 15 -2.52 -15.94 52.71
CA GLY A 15 -3.69 -16.03 51.82
C GLY A 15 -3.94 -14.73 51.05
N LEU A 16 -3.86 -13.58 51.73
CA LEU A 16 -3.99 -12.26 51.12
C LEU A 16 -2.87 -12.01 50.09
N ALA A 17 -1.62 -12.34 50.44
CA ALA A 17 -0.48 -12.21 49.55
C ALA A 17 -0.64 -13.06 48.27
N ALA A 18 -1.13 -14.30 48.41
CA ALA A 18 -1.42 -15.17 47.26
C ALA A 18 -2.50 -14.59 46.35
N ILE A 19 -3.57 -14.00 46.92
CA ILE A 19 -4.63 -13.34 46.15
C ILE A 19 -4.09 -12.12 45.39
N VAL A 20 -3.31 -11.26 46.05
CA VAL A 20 -2.70 -10.08 45.43
C VAL A 20 -1.73 -10.48 44.33
N ALA A 21 -0.88 -11.48 44.58
CA ALA A 21 0.05 -12.01 43.58
C ALA A 21 -0.69 -12.59 42.37
N GLY A 22 -1.76 -13.36 42.59
CA GLY A 22 -2.60 -13.89 41.54
C GLY A 22 -3.26 -12.80 40.70
N TRP A 23 -3.82 -11.78 41.36
CA TRP A 23 -4.43 -10.62 40.69
C TRP A 23 -3.41 -9.83 39.85
N ALA A 24 -2.25 -9.53 40.43
CA ALA A 24 -1.17 -8.83 39.73
C ALA A 24 -0.65 -9.63 38.52
N GLY A 25 -0.52 -10.95 38.67
CA GLY A 25 -0.13 -11.85 37.58
C GLY A 25 -1.12 -11.84 36.41
N VAL A 26 -2.42 -11.94 36.69
CA VAL A 26 -3.47 -11.88 35.64
C VAL A 26 -3.46 -10.51 34.94
N ARG A 27 -3.34 -9.42 35.70
CA ARG A 27 -3.32 -8.07 35.14
C ARG A 27 -2.08 -7.82 34.29
N GLY A 28 -0.91 -8.29 34.74
CA GLY A 28 0.33 -8.21 33.98
C GLY A 28 0.28 -9.00 32.68
N LEU A 29 -0.27 -10.22 32.70
CA LEU A 29 -0.40 -11.06 31.51
C LEU A 29 -1.34 -10.44 30.47
N ASN A 30 -2.46 -9.86 30.91
CA ASN A 30 -3.40 -9.19 30.01
C ASN A 30 -2.81 -7.91 29.42
N ALA A 31 -2.09 -7.12 30.21
CA ALA A 31 -1.37 -5.94 29.74
C ALA A 31 -0.34 -6.33 28.66
N TRP A 32 0.48 -7.36 28.93
CA TRP A 32 1.47 -7.87 28.00
C TRP A 32 0.85 -8.39 26.69
N ARG A 33 -0.25 -9.14 26.75
CA ARG A 33 -0.96 -9.60 25.53
C ARG A 33 -1.46 -8.43 24.69
N THR A 34 -2.01 -7.42 25.36
CA THR A 34 -2.53 -6.21 24.69
C THR A 34 -1.41 -5.44 24.01
N GLU A 35 -0.28 -5.28 24.70
CA GLU A 35 0.92 -4.65 24.18
C GLU A 35 1.50 -5.40 22.97
N MET A 36 1.60 -6.72 23.05
CA MET A 36 2.11 -7.56 21.95
C MET A 36 1.22 -7.47 20.70
N VAL A 37 -0.10 -7.44 20.87
CA VAL A 37 -1.04 -7.27 19.75
C VAL A 37 -0.92 -5.86 19.17
N GLY A 38 -0.89 -4.83 20.02
CA GLY A 38 -0.73 -3.44 19.59
C GLY A 38 0.56 -3.24 18.78
N ARG A 39 1.68 -3.78 19.28
CA ARG A 39 2.97 -3.72 18.59
C ARG A 39 2.92 -4.37 17.21
N ARG A 40 2.34 -5.58 17.09
CA ARG A 40 2.20 -6.27 15.80
C ARG A 40 1.31 -5.51 14.82
N LYS A 41 0.25 -4.85 15.32
CA LYS A 41 -0.62 -4.00 14.49
C LYS A 41 0.15 -2.80 13.94
N THR A 42 0.93 -2.10 14.77
CA THR A 42 1.70 -0.95 14.31
C THR A 42 2.82 -1.36 13.35
N GLU A 43 3.55 -2.44 13.62
CA GLU A 43 4.59 -2.95 12.71
C GLU A 43 4.00 -3.30 11.33
N LEU A 44 2.85 -3.97 11.29
CA LEU A 44 2.14 -4.26 10.04
C LEU A 44 1.62 -2.99 9.35
N ALA A 45 1.11 -2.01 10.11
CA ALA A 45 0.64 -0.74 9.56
C ALA A 45 1.78 0.05 8.89
N GLU A 46 2.98 0.06 9.49
CA GLU A 46 4.18 0.67 8.91
C GLU A 46 4.60 -0.03 7.61
N GLU A 47 4.68 -1.36 7.62
CA GLU A 47 5.02 -2.19 6.45
C GLU A 47 4.06 -1.94 5.29
N VAL A 48 2.75 -2.01 5.56
CA VAL A 48 1.71 -1.79 4.55
C VAL A 48 1.72 -0.37 4.02
N LEU A 49 1.80 0.63 4.89
CA LEU A 49 1.77 2.04 4.46
C LEU A 49 2.98 2.37 3.57
N ALA A 50 4.17 1.88 3.91
CA ALA A 50 5.36 2.01 3.07
C ALA A 50 5.18 1.29 1.71
N GLY A 51 4.59 0.10 1.72
CA GLY A 51 4.26 -0.64 0.49
C GLY A 51 3.30 0.12 -0.42
N PHE A 52 2.27 0.78 0.12
CA PHE A 52 1.34 1.61 -0.65
C PHE A 52 2.00 2.83 -1.27
N TYR A 53 2.85 3.55 -0.52
CA TYR A 53 3.61 4.67 -1.10
C TYR A 53 4.53 4.21 -2.23
N ARG A 54 5.23 3.10 -2.03
CA ARG A 54 6.11 2.54 -3.06
C ARG A 54 5.32 2.12 -4.29
N ALA A 55 4.19 1.43 -4.11
CA ALA A 55 3.32 1.01 -5.20
C ALA A 55 2.79 2.22 -6.00
N ARG A 56 2.39 3.31 -5.31
CA ARG A 56 1.99 4.56 -5.97
C ARG A 56 3.12 5.13 -6.82
N ASP A 57 4.31 5.27 -6.24
CA ASP A 57 5.42 5.91 -6.91
C ASP A 57 5.87 5.09 -8.14
N ILE A 58 5.87 3.76 -8.03
CA ILE A 58 6.15 2.84 -9.14
C ILE A 58 5.07 2.96 -10.23
N LEU A 59 3.78 2.93 -9.87
CA LEU A 59 2.69 3.05 -10.85
C LEU A 59 2.73 4.39 -11.58
N ALA A 60 2.99 5.47 -10.85
CA ALA A 60 3.16 6.79 -11.44
C ALA A 60 4.34 6.79 -12.43
N TRP A 61 5.53 6.38 -11.98
CA TRP A 61 6.74 6.35 -12.81
C TRP A 61 6.63 5.40 -14.02
N ALA A 62 6.03 4.23 -13.85
CA ALA A 62 5.93 3.24 -14.91
C ALA A 62 5.05 3.71 -16.07
N ARG A 63 4.03 4.53 -15.79
CA ARG A 63 3.12 5.09 -16.80
C ARG A 63 3.75 6.22 -17.62
N PHE A 64 4.75 6.96 -17.15
CA PHE A 64 5.25 8.09 -17.94
C PHE A 64 6.13 7.64 -19.13
N PRO A 65 5.80 8.02 -20.38
CA PRO A 65 6.67 7.74 -21.53
C PRO A 65 8.03 8.45 -21.35
N ALA A 66 9.11 7.79 -21.78
CA ALA A 66 10.48 8.27 -21.58
C ALA A 66 10.81 9.57 -22.35
N SER A 67 10.02 9.90 -23.37
CA SER A 67 10.18 11.06 -24.24
C SER A 67 9.76 12.40 -23.61
N HIS A 68 9.09 12.42 -22.46
CA HIS A 68 8.71 13.68 -21.78
C HIS A 68 9.88 14.44 -21.13
N GLU A 69 11.10 13.89 -21.11
CA GLU A 69 12.31 14.63 -20.69
C GLU A 69 13.03 15.33 -21.87
N ALA A 70 12.51 15.21 -23.10
CA ALA A 70 13.18 15.71 -24.31
C ALA A 70 12.49 16.89 -25.01
N ASP A 71 11.41 17.47 -24.46
CA ASP A 71 10.64 18.52 -25.14
C ASP A 71 10.43 19.78 -24.28
N ASP A 72 11.56 20.33 -23.82
CA ASP A 72 11.66 21.71 -23.34
C ASP A 72 12.04 22.66 -24.50
N GLY A 73 12.10 22.18 -25.75
CA GLY A 73 12.57 22.98 -26.87
C GLY A 73 12.54 22.26 -28.22
N GLU A 74 11.76 22.86 -29.11
CA GLU A 74 11.70 22.64 -30.57
C GLU A 74 10.79 21.49 -31.03
N ASP A 75 9.58 21.90 -31.42
CA ASP A 75 8.65 21.23 -32.34
C ASP A 75 9.34 20.91 -33.68
N ASP A 76 10.14 19.85 -33.69
CA ASP A 76 10.78 19.32 -34.89
C ASP A 76 10.59 17.79 -34.91
N ARG A 77 9.32 17.35 -35.01
CA ARG A 77 9.01 15.96 -35.36
C ARG A 77 9.39 15.74 -36.83
N PRO A 78 10.48 15.02 -37.15
CA PRO A 78 10.73 14.62 -38.53
C PRO A 78 9.64 13.60 -38.91
N GLY A 79 9.11 13.69 -40.13
CA GLY A 79 7.93 12.92 -40.51
C GLY A 79 8.10 11.40 -40.36
N ALA A 80 7.02 10.77 -39.85
CA ALA A 80 6.73 9.35 -39.76
C ALA A 80 7.67 8.44 -40.59
N GLY A 81 8.81 8.11 -39.98
CA GLY A 81 9.78 7.14 -40.49
C GLY A 81 9.67 5.80 -39.76
N ALA A 82 10.44 4.81 -40.20
CA ALA A 82 10.58 3.53 -39.49
C ALA A 82 11.14 3.69 -38.07
N GLU A 83 11.89 4.78 -37.81
CA GLU A 83 12.42 5.13 -36.50
C GLU A 83 11.32 5.58 -35.53
N ASP A 84 10.30 6.32 -36.02
CA ASP A 84 9.16 6.75 -35.19
C ASP A 84 8.27 5.56 -34.79
N GLU A 85 8.06 4.61 -35.70
CA GLU A 85 7.33 3.37 -35.40
C GLU A 85 8.06 2.49 -34.37
N GLU A 86 9.39 2.45 -34.41
CA GLU A 86 10.19 1.70 -33.44
C GLU A 86 10.16 2.37 -32.05
N LEU A 87 10.18 3.69 -32.01
CA LEU A 87 10.02 4.49 -30.79
C LEU A 87 8.64 4.33 -30.18
N GLU A 88 7.56 4.50 -30.96
CA GLU A 88 6.18 4.35 -30.47
C GLU A 88 5.98 2.94 -29.90
N ARG A 89 6.46 1.91 -30.60
CA ARG A 89 6.42 0.53 -30.10
C ARG A 89 7.16 0.40 -28.77
N SER A 90 8.40 0.92 -28.67
CA SER A 90 9.22 0.87 -27.45
C SER A 90 8.52 1.52 -26.25
N GLU A 91 7.87 2.66 -26.47
CA GLU A 91 7.15 3.37 -25.42
C GLU A 91 5.91 2.60 -24.92
N ILE A 92 5.20 1.86 -25.78
CA ILE A 92 4.06 1.02 -25.35
C ILE A 92 4.54 -0.18 -24.50
N PHE A 93 5.71 -0.74 -24.80
CA PHE A 93 6.29 -1.85 -24.01
C PHE A 93 6.84 -1.38 -22.64
N THR A 94 7.24 -0.11 -22.55
CA THR A 94 7.95 0.43 -21.39
C THR A 94 7.19 0.27 -20.06
N PRO A 95 5.87 0.57 -19.95
CA PRO A 95 5.11 0.36 -18.72
C PRO A 95 5.12 -1.08 -18.23
N VAL A 96 4.99 -2.06 -19.14
CA VAL A 96 4.97 -3.49 -18.79
C VAL A 96 6.32 -3.92 -18.23
N ASP A 97 7.41 -3.54 -18.90
CA ASP A 97 8.77 -3.86 -18.46
C ASP A 97 9.10 -3.26 -17.10
N ARG A 98 8.73 -1.99 -16.88
CA ARG A 98 8.94 -1.27 -15.62
C ARG A 98 8.17 -1.92 -14.47
N LEU A 99 6.90 -2.25 -14.67
CA LEU A 99 6.08 -2.93 -13.66
C LEU A 99 6.53 -4.36 -13.40
N THR A 100 7.00 -5.07 -14.43
CA THR A 100 7.53 -6.43 -14.27
C THR A 100 8.78 -6.45 -13.41
N LYS A 101 9.69 -5.48 -13.58
CA LYS A 101 10.90 -5.33 -12.74
C LYS A 101 10.56 -5.11 -11.27
N GLU A 102 9.45 -4.44 -10.99
CA GLU A 102 9.00 -4.12 -9.64
C GLU A 102 7.88 -5.05 -9.13
N SER A 103 7.63 -6.18 -9.81
CA SER A 103 6.56 -7.13 -9.49
C SER A 103 6.61 -7.69 -8.06
N GLN A 104 7.80 -7.71 -7.45
CA GLN A 104 7.99 -8.12 -6.06
C GLN A 104 7.22 -7.22 -5.09
N VAL A 105 7.20 -5.89 -5.30
CA VAL A 105 6.50 -4.93 -4.44
C VAL A 105 5.01 -5.22 -4.41
N PHE A 106 4.40 -5.44 -5.57
CA PHE A 106 2.98 -5.76 -5.68
C PHE A 106 2.65 -7.15 -5.09
N SER A 107 3.58 -8.11 -5.21
CA SER A 107 3.44 -9.44 -4.63
C SER A 107 3.47 -9.41 -3.10
N GLU A 108 4.40 -8.65 -2.52
CA GLU A 108 4.49 -8.41 -1.07
C GLU A 108 3.25 -7.69 -0.54
N LEU A 109 2.77 -6.67 -1.27
CA LEU A 109 1.55 -5.96 -0.91
C LEU A 109 0.33 -6.90 -0.93
N ARG A 110 0.20 -7.74 -1.95
CA ARG A 110 -0.89 -8.74 -2.02
C ARG A 110 -0.80 -9.77 -0.89
N ALA A 111 0.40 -10.22 -0.54
CA ALA A 111 0.62 -11.18 0.54
C ALA A 111 0.26 -10.59 1.91
N SER A 112 0.56 -9.31 2.14
CA SER A 112 0.25 -8.64 3.40
C SER A 112 -1.25 -8.39 3.61
N ARG A 113 -2.07 -8.37 2.54
CA ARG A 113 -3.54 -8.17 2.60
C ARG A 113 -4.22 -9.08 3.62
N TYR A 114 -3.95 -10.40 3.61
CA TYR A 114 -4.62 -11.33 4.53
C TYR A 114 -4.24 -11.11 5.99
N ARG A 115 -2.98 -10.75 6.26
CA ARG A 115 -2.54 -10.37 7.61
C ARG A 115 -3.21 -9.07 8.04
N PHE A 116 -3.33 -8.12 7.12
CA PHE A 116 -4.01 -6.84 7.38
C PHE A 116 -5.48 -7.06 7.73
N MET A 117 -6.20 -7.86 6.93
CA MET A 117 -7.60 -8.23 7.20
C MET A 117 -7.77 -8.88 8.58
N ALA A 118 -6.85 -9.74 9.01
CA ALA A 118 -6.92 -10.39 10.32
C ALA A 118 -6.84 -9.40 11.50
N TYR A 119 -6.15 -8.26 11.34
CA TYR A 119 -5.98 -7.27 12.40
C TYR A 119 -6.96 -6.09 12.33
N PHE A 120 -7.39 -5.72 11.12
CA PHE A 120 -8.15 -4.49 10.84
C PHE A 120 -9.53 -4.73 10.22
N GLY A 121 -9.85 -5.97 9.85
CA GLY A 121 -11.09 -6.33 9.19
C GLY A 121 -11.01 -6.30 7.66
N GLU A 122 -12.00 -6.91 7.02
CA GLU A 122 -12.07 -7.03 5.55
C GLU A 122 -12.31 -5.68 4.86
N GLU A 123 -13.18 -4.83 5.42
CA GLU A 123 -13.49 -3.51 4.87
C GLU A 123 -12.24 -2.61 4.81
N ALA A 124 -11.37 -2.67 5.83
CA ALA A 124 -10.13 -1.91 5.86
C ALA A 124 -9.14 -2.33 4.76
N ALA A 125 -9.31 -3.51 4.16
CA ALA A 125 -8.44 -4.03 3.10
C ALA A 125 -8.88 -3.62 1.68
N GLN A 126 -9.99 -2.88 1.52
CA GLN A 126 -10.45 -2.37 0.23
C GLN A 126 -9.36 -1.61 -0.59
N PRO A 127 -8.47 -0.80 0.01
CA PRO A 127 -7.41 -0.13 -0.75
C PRO A 127 -6.46 -1.09 -1.47
N PHE A 128 -6.28 -2.33 -0.99
CA PHE A 128 -5.44 -3.33 -1.66
C PHE A 128 -6.05 -3.77 -2.99
N GLU A 129 -7.37 -3.88 -3.04
CA GLU A 129 -8.12 -4.26 -4.23
C GLU A 129 -8.04 -3.15 -5.28
N GLU A 130 -8.12 -1.89 -4.86
CA GLU A 130 -7.99 -0.74 -5.75
C GLU A 130 -6.60 -0.65 -6.38
N ILE A 131 -5.52 -0.79 -5.59
CA ILE A 131 -4.15 -0.81 -6.13
C ILE A 131 -3.95 -1.98 -7.11
N GLN A 132 -4.50 -3.16 -6.78
CA GLN A 132 -4.41 -4.31 -7.68
C GLN A 132 -5.20 -4.06 -8.98
N ALA A 133 -6.38 -3.47 -8.90
CA ALA A 133 -7.19 -3.12 -10.06
C ALA A 133 -6.46 -2.13 -10.97
N ILE A 134 -5.88 -1.07 -10.39
CA ILE A 134 -5.06 -0.09 -11.11
C ILE A 134 -3.86 -0.77 -11.80
N HIS A 135 -3.12 -1.61 -11.07
CA HIS A 135 -1.99 -2.34 -11.65
C HIS A 135 -2.41 -3.21 -12.84
N SER A 136 -3.49 -3.98 -12.70
CA SER A 136 -4.04 -4.79 -13.79
C SER A 136 -4.48 -3.94 -14.98
N GLU A 137 -5.14 -2.82 -14.73
CA GLU A 137 -5.61 -1.90 -15.77
C GLU A 137 -4.45 -1.34 -16.61
N VAL A 138 -3.33 -0.96 -15.97
CA VAL A 138 -2.13 -0.48 -16.70
C VAL A 138 -1.54 -1.57 -17.58
N ILE A 139 -1.37 -2.79 -17.04
CA ILE A 139 -0.82 -3.92 -17.79
C ILE A 139 -1.74 -4.32 -18.95
N ASP A 140 -3.04 -4.38 -18.72
CA ASP A 140 -4.02 -4.77 -19.72
C ASP A 140 -4.11 -3.72 -20.84
N SER A 141 -4.09 -2.43 -20.51
CA SER A 141 -4.06 -1.34 -21.49
C SER A 141 -2.80 -1.40 -22.36
N ALA A 142 -1.61 -1.59 -21.76
CA ALA A 142 -0.37 -1.73 -22.52
C ALA A 142 -0.39 -2.96 -23.44
N HIS A 143 -0.83 -4.13 -22.96
CA HIS A 143 -0.97 -5.34 -23.79
C HIS A 143 -1.97 -5.16 -24.93
N ASN A 144 -3.07 -4.46 -24.70
CA ASN A 144 -4.05 -4.18 -25.74
C ASN A 144 -3.46 -3.29 -26.83
N LEU A 145 -2.73 -2.23 -26.46
CA LEU A 145 -2.02 -1.36 -27.40
C LEU A 145 -0.96 -2.12 -28.21
N ILE A 146 -0.19 -3.02 -27.57
CA ILE A 146 0.76 -3.90 -28.27
C ILE A 146 0.05 -4.77 -29.30
N ARG A 147 -1.09 -5.37 -28.91
CA ARG A 147 -1.84 -6.31 -29.76
C ARG A 147 -2.49 -5.61 -30.96
N THR A 148 -2.94 -4.38 -30.80
CA THR A 148 -3.60 -3.60 -31.86
C THR A 148 -2.64 -2.66 -32.59
N TYR A 149 -1.33 -2.78 -32.34
CA TYR A 149 -0.32 -1.94 -32.97
C TYR A 149 -0.36 -2.09 -34.51
N GLY A 150 -0.35 -0.97 -35.23
CA GLY A 150 -0.41 -0.94 -36.70
C GLY A 150 -1.80 -1.21 -37.30
N GLN A 151 -2.83 -1.36 -36.48
CA GLN A 151 -4.21 -1.40 -36.94
C GLN A 151 -4.81 0.01 -36.87
N GLU A 152 -5.38 0.51 -37.97
CA GLU A 152 -6.15 1.76 -37.93
C GLU A 152 -7.44 1.53 -37.13
N PRO A 153 -7.61 2.17 -35.96
CA PRO A 153 -8.84 2.01 -35.20
C PRO A 153 -9.99 2.69 -35.95
N THR A 154 -11.14 2.02 -36.05
CA THR A 154 -12.33 2.61 -36.67
C THR A 154 -13.49 2.70 -35.69
N GLY A 155 -14.07 3.91 -35.58
CA GLY A 155 -15.27 4.16 -34.78
C GLY A 155 -15.09 3.81 -33.28
N PRO A 156 -15.84 2.86 -32.70
CA PRO A 156 -15.75 2.52 -31.27
C PRO A 156 -14.37 2.05 -30.79
N GLU A 157 -13.52 1.57 -31.69
CA GLU A 157 -12.16 1.11 -31.36
C GLU A 157 -11.20 2.26 -31.06
N GLU A 158 -11.43 3.43 -31.67
CA GLU A 158 -10.63 4.63 -31.43
C GLU A 158 -10.83 5.15 -30.00
N ALA A 159 -12.08 5.16 -29.52
CA ALA A 159 -12.38 5.53 -28.15
C ALA A 159 -11.72 4.58 -27.13
N ARG A 160 -11.62 3.29 -27.44
CA ARG A 160 -10.92 2.30 -26.61
C ARG A 160 -9.41 2.50 -26.64
N ARG A 161 -8.83 2.76 -27.80
CA ARG A 161 -7.40 3.05 -27.94
C ARG A 161 -7.02 4.29 -27.11
N ASN A 162 -7.80 5.37 -27.24
CA ASN A 162 -7.60 6.60 -26.46
C ASN A 162 -7.71 6.34 -24.95
N GLN A 163 -8.60 5.44 -24.53
CA GLN A 163 -8.71 5.04 -23.13
C GLN A 163 -7.46 4.29 -22.66
N TRP A 164 -6.95 3.33 -23.44
CA TRP A 164 -5.73 2.60 -23.10
C TRP A 164 -4.51 3.51 -23.04
N GLU A 165 -4.38 4.44 -24.00
CA GLU A 165 -3.35 5.47 -24.02
C GLU A 165 -3.40 6.33 -22.76
N ALA A 166 -4.55 6.85 -22.38
CA ALA A 166 -4.71 7.61 -21.14
C ALA A 166 -4.35 6.78 -19.90
N THR A 167 -4.75 5.51 -19.85
CA THR A 167 -4.36 4.60 -18.75
C THR A 167 -2.84 4.46 -18.64
N ILE A 168 -2.11 4.41 -19.77
CA ILE A 168 -0.65 4.35 -19.76
C ILE A 168 0.02 5.74 -19.79
N GLY A 169 -0.70 6.82 -19.45
CA GLY A 169 -0.12 8.16 -19.30
C GLY A 169 0.07 8.95 -20.59
N TRP A 170 -0.48 8.49 -21.72
CA TRP A 170 -0.39 9.17 -23.01
C TRP A 170 -1.61 10.05 -23.27
N GLY A 171 -1.40 11.24 -23.84
CA GLY A 171 -2.48 12.17 -24.17
C GLY A 171 -3.20 12.76 -22.95
N GLU A 172 -2.58 12.70 -21.78
CA GLU A 172 -3.23 13.04 -20.52
C GLU A 172 -3.20 14.57 -20.27
N GLY A 173 -4.37 15.20 -20.29
CA GLY A 173 -4.59 16.58 -19.81
C GLY A 173 -4.85 16.65 -18.30
N ASP A 174 -5.46 17.75 -17.82
CA ASP A 174 -5.71 18.13 -16.41
C ASP A 174 -6.56 17.14 -15.55
N GLY A 175 -6.78 15.91 -16.02
CA GLY A 175 -7.79 14.97 -15.54
C GLY A 175 -7.37 13.51 -15.33
N ASP A 176 -6.10 13.21 -15.03
CA ASP A 176 -5.63 11.83 -14.76
C ASP A 176 -6.50 11.13 -13.69
N THR A 177 -7.39 10.26 -14.17
CA THR A 177 -8.37 9.57 -13.32
C THR A 177 -7.72 8.45 -12.54
N LEU A 178 -6.69 7.81 -13.11
CA LEU A 178 -5.98 6.71 -12.47
C LEU A 178 -5.14 7.24 -11.30
N ARG A 179 -4.44 8.37 -11.47
CA ARG A 179 -3.74 9.06 -10.39
C ARG A 179 -4.69 9.50 -9.27
N LYS A 180 -5.87 10.03 -9.60
CA LYS A 180 -6.89 10.35 -8.58
C LYS A 180 -7.30 9.10 -7.79
N ARG A 181 -7.58 7.98 -8.48
CA ARG A 181 -7.93 6.70 -7.83
C ARG A 181 -6.79 6.17 -6.96
N LEU A 182 -5.57 6.27 -7.46
CA LEU A 182 -4.35 5.87 -6.75
C LEU A 182 -4.15 6.69 -5.47
N ASP A 183 -4.27 8.01 -5.56
CA ASP A 183 -4.18 8.92 -4.41
C ASP A 183 -5.30 8.67 -3.39
N LEU A 184 -6.51 8.36 -3.86
CA LEU A 184 -7.63 7.97 -2.99
C LEU A 184 -7.37 6.65 -2.26
N ALA A 185 -6.82 5.65 -2.94
CA ALA A 185 -6.44 4.37 -2.32
C ALA A 185 -5.37 4.57 -1.23
N VAL A 186 -4.35 5.38 -1.52
CA VAL A 186 -3.31 5.75 -0.54
C VAL A 186 -3.92 6.50 0.65
N LYS A 187 -4.79 7.48 0.40
CA LYS A 187 -5.46 8.23 1.48
C LYS A 187 -6.34 7.33 2.34
N ALA A 188 -7.02 6.35 1.75
CA ALA A 188 -7.84 5.40 2.47
C ALA A 188 -7.01 4.49 3.40
N ILE A 189 -5.86 3.98 2.94
CA ILE A 189 -4.99 3.16 3.80
C ILE A 189 -4.33 4.01 4.90
N GLU A 190 -3.98 5.27 4.60
CA GLU A 190 -3.45 6.23 5.57
C GLU A 190 -4.39 6.45 6.76
N GLN A 191 -5.70 6.54 6.51
CA GLN A 191 -6.71 6.70 7.56
C GLN A 191 -6.71 5.55 8.56
N THR A 192 -6.36 4.34 8.12
CA THR A 192 -6.27 3.16 8.98
C THR A 192 -4.92 3.08 9.68
N CYS A 193 -3.82 3.31 8.94
CA CYS A 193 -2.47 3.08 9.44
C CYS A 193 -1.91 4.23 10.29
N ARG A 194 -2.10 5.50 9.88
CA ARG A 194 -1.46 6.66 10.53
C ARG A 194 -1.77 6.79 12.02
N PRO A 195 -3.03 6.63 12.49
CA PRO A 195 -3.33 6.75 13.92
C PRO A 195 -2.48 5.81 14.80
N LEU A 196 -2.23 4.58 14.33
CA LEU A 196 -1.49 3.55 15.05
C LEU A 196 0.02 3.82 15.08
N ILE A 197 0.52 4.56 14.10
CA ILE A 197 1.93 4.94 13.97
C ILE A 197 2.20 6.18 14.81
N ASP A 198 1.32 7.19 14.74
CA ASP A 198 1.47 8.44 15.48
C ASP A 198 1.36 8.24 17.00
N GLU A 199 0.49 7.34 17.46
CA GLU A 199 0.40 6.95 18.87
C GLU A 199 1.71 6.32 19.39
N ARG A 200 2.37 5.51 18.56
CA ARG A 200 3.68 4.92 18.90
C ARG A 200 4.75 6.00 19.02
N HIS A 201 4.77 6.98 18.12
CA HIS A 201 5.71 8.10 18.20
C HIS A 201 5.52 8.94 19.46
N LYS A 202 4.27 9.27 19.81
CA LYS A 202 3.95 10.02 21.05
C LYS A 202 4.37 9.26 22.31
N THR A 203 4.11 7.96 22.36
CA THR A 203 4.46 7.11 23.51
C THR A 203 5.99 7.00 23.68
N ARG A 204 6.75 6.88 22.59
CA ARG A 204 8.23 6.86 22.64
C ARG A 204 8.82 8.21 23.07
N HIS A 205 8.22 9.33 22.69
CA HIS A 205 8.70 10.66 23.07
C HIS A 205 8.44 10.96 24.56
N ASN A 206 7.27 10.60 25.08
CA ASN A 206 6.90 10.84 26.48
C ASN A 206 7.57 9.89 27.48
N GLY A 207 8.10 8.73 27.03
CA GLY A 207 8.85 7.80 27.86
C GLY A 207 10.36 8.06 27.94
N ALA A 208 10.86 9.11 27.28
CA ALA A 208 12.27 9.48 27.22
C ALA A 208 12.63 10.73 28.06
N VAL A 209 11.73 11.14 28.98
CA VAL A 209 11.92 12.26 29.91
C VAL A 209 11.85 11.76 31.35
#